data_AF-A0A7K2MP40-F1
#
_entry.id   AF-A0A7K2MP40-F1
#
_cell.length_a   1.000
_cell.length_b   1.000
_cell.length_c   1.000
_cell.angle_alpha   90.00
_cell.angle_beta   90.00
_cell.angle_gamma   90.00
#
_symmetry.space_group_name_H-M   'P 1'
#
loop_
_entity.id
_entity.type
_entity.pdbx_description
1 polymer ?
#
loop_
_entity_poly.entity_id
_entity_poly.type
_entity_poly.pdbx_seq_one_letter_code
_entity_poly.pdbx_strand_id
1 'polypeptide(L)' 'TVVSHAFESLGLTEVLAVTAAGNLRSRAVMDRLGMTHDPADDFDDPEMPEGPLRRSVVYRLRAGDHRPGGR' A
#
# COMPACT_ATOMS: atom_id res chain seq x y z
N THR A 1 11.86 -10.01 2.16
CA THR A 1 10.76 -9.78 1.19
C THR A 1 11.11 -8.60 0.30
N VAL A 2 10.31 -8.27 -0.72
CA VAL A 2 10.52 -7.05 -1.54
C VAL A 2 10.49 -5.79 -0.66
N VAL A 3 9.61 -5.77 0.35
CA VAL A 3 9.53 -4.69 1.35
C VAL A 3 10.81 -4.56 2.18
N SER A 4 11.35 -5.68 2.69
CA SER A 4 12.66 -5.64 3.38
C SER A 4 13.77 -5.10 2.49
N HIS A 5 13.83 -5.52 1.22
CA HIS A 5 14.85 -5.03 0.30
C HIS A 5 14.73 -3.52 0.06
N ALA A 6 13.50 -3.00 -0.07
CA ALA A 6 13.22 -1.58 -0.21
C ALA A 6 13.76 -0.74 0.95
N PHE A 7 13.61 -1.22 2.19
CA PHE A 7 14.10 -0.49 3.37
C PHE A 7 15.58 -0.74 3.68
N GLU A 8 16.02 -2.00 3.65
CA GLU A 8 17.36 -2.40 4.10
C GLU A 8 18.44 -2.17 3.03
N SER A 9 18.12 -2.44 1.76
CA SER A 9 19.10 -2.34 0.67
C SER A 9 19.00 -1.03 -0.09
N LEU A 10 17.77 -0.53 -0.32
CA LEU A 10 17.56 0.71 -1.07
C LEU A 10 17.44 1.94 -0.16
N GLY A 11 17.32 1.76 1.16
CA GLY A 11 17.26 2.87 2.12
C GLY A 11 16.04 3.77 1.94
N LEU A 12 14.94 3.25 1.36
CA LEU A 12 13.72 4.05 1.18
C LEU A 12 13.11 4.40 2.55
N THR A 13 12.51 5.58 2.65
CA THR A 13 11.84 6.02 3.87
C THR A 13 10.41 5.46 3.98
N GLU A 14 9.80 5.14 2.84
CA GLU A 14 8.46 4.57 2.75
C GLU A 14 8.23 3.77 1.46
N VAL A 15 7.23 2.89 1.50
CA VAL A 15 6.69 2.15 0.35
C VAL A 15 5.19 2.41 0.28
N LEU A 16 4.72 2.76 -0.92
CA LEU A 16 3.31 2.91 -1.23
C LEU A 16 2.79 1.70 -2.01
N ALA A 17 1.54 1.33 -1.74
CA ALA A 17 0.78 0.38 -2.54
C ALA A 17 -0.60 0.97 -2.84
N VAL A 18 -1.03 0.86 -4.10
CA VAL A 18 -2.30 1.42 -4.56
C VAL A 18 -3.14 0.28 -5.11
N THR A 19 -4.44 0.29 -4.80
CA THR A 19 -5.39 -0.67 -5.38
C THR A 19 -6.78 -0.07 -5.47
N ALA A 20 -7.66 -0.63 -6.31
CA ALA A 20 -9.06 -0.21 -6.36
C ALA A 20 -9.73 -0.43 -4.99
N ALA A 21 -10.58 0.49 -4.56
CA ALA A 21 -11.25 0.46 -3.25
C ALA A 21 -12.00 -0.85 -2.98
N GLY A 22 -12.58 -1.44 -4.03
CA GLY A 22 -13.28 -2.72 -3.98
C GLY A 22 -12.39 -3.97 -3.93
N ASN A 23 -11.06 -3.85 -4.08
CA ASN A 23 -10.15 -4.99 -4.07
C ASN A 23 -9.79 -5.45 -2.64
N LEU A 24 -10.80 -5.95 -1.93
CA LEU A 24 -10.70 -6.36 -0.52
C LEU A 24 -9.60 -7.40 -0.26
N ARG A 25 -9.35 -8.29 -1.23
CA ARG A 25 -8.29 -9.30 -1.12
C ARG A 25 -6.90 -8.68 -1.06
N SER A 26 -6.63 -7.67 -1.89
CA SER A 26 -5.34 -6.98 -1.89
C SER A 26 -5.18 -6.11 -0.64
N ARG A 27 -6.24 -5.39 -0.24
CA ARG A 27 -6.28 -4.61 1.01
C ARG A 27 -5.94 -5.46 2.24
N ALA A 28 -6.51 -6.66 2.34
CA ALA A 28 -6.21 -7.58 3.44
C ALA A 28 -4.74 -8.04 3.50
N VAL A 29 -4.04 -8.11 2.36
CA VAL A 29 -2.58 -8.37 2.34
C VAL A 29 -1.83 -7.15 2.85
N MET A 30 -2.19 -5.95 2.42
CA MET A 30 -1.57 -4.70 2.87
C MET A 30 -1.76 -4.52 4.39
N ASP A 31 -2.96 -4.79 4.91
CA ASP A 31 -3.24 -4.80 6.35
C ASP A 31 -2.33 -5.81 7.09
N ARG A 32 -2.19 -7.03 6.56
CA ARG A 32 -1.31 -8.07 7.17
C ARG A 32 0.17 -7.71 7.13
N LEU A 33 0.59 -6.97 6.11
CA LEU A 33 1.96 -6.43 6.02
C LEU A 33 2.20 -5.26 6.98
N GLY A 34 1.17 -4.80 7.71
CA GLY A 34 1.26 -3.67 8.64
C GLY A 34 1.26 -2.32 7.93
N MET A 35 0.82 -2.25 6.67
CA MET A 35 0.63 -0.98 5.98
C MET A 35 -0.57 -0.23 6.58
N THR A 36 -0.54 1.09 6.49
CA THR A 36 -1.60 1.99 6.99
C THR A 36 -2.34 2.64 5.83
N HIS A 37 -3.64 2.86 5.99
CA HIS A 37 -4.50 3.55 5.02
C HIS A 37 -5.00 4.86 5.62
N ASP A 38 -4.81 5.96 4.90
CA ASP A 38 -5.41 7.26 5.21
C ASP A 38 -6.42 7.60 4.09
N PRO A 39 -7.74 7.69 4.38
CA PRO A 39 -8.75 8.07 3.40
C PRO A 39 -8.51 9.43 2.72
N ALA A 40 -7.70 10.31 3.30
CA ALA A 40 -7.30 11.57 2.69
C ALA A 40 -6.34 11.40 1.51
N ASP A 41 -5.59 10.29 1.45
CA ASP A 41 -4.67 9.97 0.35
C ASP A 41 -5.38 9.25 -0.82
N ASP A 42 -6.64 8.85 -0.65
CA ASP A 42 -7.43 8.19 -1.69
C ASP A 42 -7.77 9.15 -2.84
N PHE A 43 -7.80 8.61 -4.06
CA PHE A 43 -8.04 9.40 -5.25
C PHE A 43 -8.88 8.65 -6.29
N ASP A 44 -9.44 9.39 -7.23
CA ASP A 44 -10.04 8.83 -8.43
C ASP A 44 -8.98 8.80 -9.53
N ASP A 45 -8.63 7.60 -9.99
CA ASP A 45 -7.63 7.40 -11.03
C ASP A 45 -8.16 7.96 -12.37
N PRO A 46 -7.52 9.00 -12.96
CA PRO A 46 -7.99 9.60 -14.20
C PRO A 46 -7.81 8.69 -15.42
N GLU A 47 -6.96 7.66 -15.34
CA GLU A 47 -6.74 6.69 -16.42
C GLU A 47 -7.82 5.58 -16.42
N MET A 48 -8.58 5.45 -15.32
CA MET A 48 -9.67 4.48 -15.21
C MET A 48 -11.00 5.05 -15.69
N PRO A 49 -11.79 4.27 -16.47
CA PRO A 49 -13.16 4.63 -16.80
C PRO A 49 -14.01 4.85 -15.54
N GLU A 50 -15.07 5.64 -15.68
CA GLU A 50 -16.08 5.78 -14.64
C GLU A 50 -16.60 4.42 -14.17
N GLY A 51 -16.63 4.22 -12.86
CA GLY A 51 -17.13 3.00 -12.25
C GLY A 51 -16.36 2.58 -10.99
N PRO A 52 -16.64 1.36 -10.48
CA PRO A 52 -16.12 0.89 -9.19
C PRO A 52 -14.60 0.75 -9.11
N LEU A 53 -13.92 0.66 -10.25
CA LEU A 53 -12.45 0.54 -10.32
C LEU A 53 -11.74 1.91 -10.31
N ARG A 54 -12.49 3.00 -10.50
CA ARG A 54 -11.90 4.35 -10.56
C ARG A 54 -11.39 4.83 -9.21
N ARG A 55 -12.11 4.51 -8.14
CA ARG A 55 -11.71 4.89 -6.79
C ARG A 55 -10.54 4.02 -6.35
N SER A 56 -9.38 4.63 -6.19
CA SER A 56 -8.15 4.00 -5.69
C SER A 56 -7.91 4.36 -4.24
N VAL A 57 -7.39 3.39 -3.48
CA VAL A 57 -6.96 3.56 -2.09
C VAL A 57 -5.46 3.43 -1.97
N VAL A 58 -4.85 4.24 -1.10
CA VAL A 58 -3.40 4.29 -0.92
C VAL A 58 -3.02 3.70 0.44
N TYR A 59 -2.14 2.72 0.42
CA TYR A 59 -1.54 2.13 1.61
C TYR A 59 -0.08 2.52 1.71
N ARG A 60 0.36 2.81 2.93
CA ARG A 60 1.71 3.30 3.24
C ARG A 60 2.36 2.46 4.33
N LEU A 61 3.60 2.07 4.10
CA LEU A 61 4.48 1.50 5.11
C LEU A 61 5.72 2.37 5.22
N ARG A 62 6.01 2.86 6.42
CA ARG A 62 7.23 3.64 6.69
C ARG A 62 8.31 2.72 7.23
N ALA A 63 9.57 3.06 6.95
CA ALA A 63 10.72 2.26 7.40
C ALA A 63 10.73 2.02 8.92
N GLY A 64 10.28 3.00 9.73
CA GLY A 64 10.19 2.87 11.19
C GLY A 64 9.08 1.95 11.70
N ASP A 65 8.06 1.71 10.89
CA ASP A 65 6.92 0.84 11.23
C ASP A 65 7.13 -0.59 10.71
N HIS A 66 8.06 -0.77 9.77
CA HIS A 66 8.40 -2.07 9.21
C HIS A 66 9.07 -2.95 10.26
N ARG A 67 8.33 -3.97 10.70
CA ARG A 67 8.90 -5.07 11.46
C ARG A 67 9.29 -6.15 10.45
N PRO A 68 10.59 -6.39 10.20
CA PRO A 68 10.99 -7.53 9.38
C PRO A 68 10.43 -8.80 10.04
N GLY A 69 9.44 -9.40 9.39
CA GLY A 69 8.81 -10.62 9.85
C GLY A 69 9.85 -11.72 9.93
N GLY A 70 10.05 -12.24 11.14
CA GLY A 70 10.75 -13.50 11.39
C GLY A 70 10.13 -14.63 10.56
N ARG A 71 11.00 -15.58 10.19
CA ARG A 71 10.70 -16.75 9.37
C ARG A 71 9.40 -17.46 9.75
#